data_AF-A0A7H9B4I6-F1
#
_entry.id   AF-A0A7H9B4I6-F1
#
_cell.length_a   1.000
_cell.length_b   1.000
_cell.length_c   1.000
_cell.angle_alpha   90.00
_cell.angle_beta   90.00
_cell.angle_gamma   90.00
#
_symmetry.space_group_name_H-M   'P 1'
#
loop_
_entity.id
_entity.type
_entity.pdbx_description
1 polymer ?
#
loop_
_entity_poly.entity_id
_entity_poly.type
_entity_poly.pdbx_seq_one_letter_code
_entity_poly.pdbx_strand_id
1 'polypeptide(L)'
;MVDLHTYVPMIDAILSASNPDEVTPKRIRKALQELFGINLDTHRKEVNQLIIQRFEESKQRPRYLITKEELRRKDEALASKLQTAAKRAKSSKSSSVKKKKKRSNNDANSNPNALNLRKVMISEPLSGFLGETSLPRTQIVKLVWDYIKDHNLQNPDDRREILCDDRMKPIFGEKMTMFTLNKILSKYLSNSEEIGVKKSPSSPEDKLNFPEASEATE
;
A
#
# COMPACT_ATOMS: atom_id res chain seq x y z
N MET A 1 15.80 -20.34 13.69
CA MET A 1 16.07 -18.92 13.39
C MET A 1 16.15 -18.79 11.88
N VAL A 2 15.50 -17.79 11.29
CA VAL A 2 15.60 -17.54 9.84
C VAL A 2 16.91 -16.80 9.60
N ASP A 3 17.79 -17.32 8.75
CA ASP A 3 19.07 -16.67 8.44
C ASP A 3 18.84 -15.44 7.56
N LEU A 4 18.80 -14.26 8.19
CA LEU A 4 18.63 -12.97 7.52
C LEU A 4 19.73 -12.69 6.48
N HIS A 5 20.92 -13.25 6.67
CA HIS A 5 22.05 -13.14 5.74
C HIS A 5 21.74 -13.73 4.36
N THR A 6 20.80 -14.67 4.27
CA THR A 6 20.35 -15.26 3.00
C THR A 6 19.75 -14.20 2.07
N TYR A 7 19.11 -13.17 2.63
CA TYR A 7 18.43 -12.12 1.87
C TYR A 7 19.35 -11.01 1.39
N VAL A 8 20.58 -10.93 1.90
CA VAL A 8 21.54 -9.86 1.56
C VAL A 8 21.78 -9.75 0.05
N PRO A 9 22.15 -10.82 -0.68
CA PRO A 9 22.41 -10.71 -2.11
C PRO A 9 21.17 -10.31 -2.91
N MET A 10 19.99 -10.75 -2.46
CA MET A 10 18.71 -10.39 -3.10
C MET A 10 18.37 -8.91 -2.87
N ILE A 11 18.57 -8.41 -1.64
CA ILE A 11 18.39 -7.00 -1.29
C ILE A 11 19.33 -6.13 -2.12
N ASP A 12 20.61 -6.48 -2.20
CA ASP A 12 21.62 -5.71 -2.95
C ASP A 12 21.34 -5.67 -4.45
N ALA A 13 20.85 -6.78 -5.04
CA ALA A 13 20.44 -6.83 -6.44
C ALA A 13 19.26 -5.89 -6.72
N ILE A 14 18.23 -5.91 -5.85
CA ILE A 14 17.07 -5.02 -5.96
C ILE A 14 17.48 -3.56 -5.77
N LEU A 15 18.36 -3.29 -4.81
CA LEU A 15 18.91 -1.96 -4.55
C LEU A 15 19.71 -1.41 -5.73
N SER A 16 20.48 -2.25 -6.41
CA SER A 16 21.28 -1.83 -7.57
C SER A 16 20.42 -1.53 -8.80
N ALA A 17 19.32 -2.27 -8.99
CA ALA A 17 18.41 -2.12 -10.13
C ALA A 17 17.32 -1.05 -9.93
N SER A 18 17.12 -0.56 -8.70
CA SER A 18 16.07 0.41 -8.36
C SER A 18 16.59 1.84 -8.27
N ASN A 19 15.73 2.82 -8.58
CA ASN A 19 16.06 4.24 -8.46
C ASN A 19 16.21 4.66 -6.98
N PRO A 20 17.34 5.25 -6.55
CA PRO A 20 17.61 5.57 -5.14
C PRO A 20 16.54 6.43 -4.45
N ASP A 21 15.87 7.32 -5.20
CA ASP A 21 14.90 8.28 -4.65
C ASP A 21 13.50 7.68 -4.43
N GLU A 22 13.20 6.54 -5.05
CA GLU A 22 11.92 5.84 -4.90
C GLU A 22 11.98 4.63 -3.98
N VAL A 23 13.18 4.29 -3.51
CA VAL A 23 13.46 3.08 -2.76
C VAL A 23 13.07 3.27 -1.29
N THR A 24 11.99 2.60 -0.89
CA THR A 24 11.59 2.50 0.53
C THR A 24 11.75 1.05 1.03
N PRO A 25 12.01 0.83 2.32
CA PRO A 25 12.11 -0.53 2.88
C PRO A 25 10.86 -1.39 2.62
N LYS A 26 9.69 -0.74 2.60
CA LYS A 26 8.42 -1.38 2.26
C LYS A 26 8.41 -1.90 0.82
N ARG A 27 8.92 -1.12 -0.14
CA ARG A 27 8.95 -1.48 -1.56
C ARG A 27 9.92 -2.62 -1.82
N ILE A 28 11.11 -2.60 -1.20
CA ILE A 28 12.09 -3.70 -1.31
C ILE A 28 11.56 -4.98 -0.69
N ARG A 29 10.99 -4.92 0.52
CA ARG A 29 10.41 -6.12 1.14
C ARG A 29 9.28 -6.69 0.29
N LYS A 30 8.41 -5.85 -0.28
CA LYS A 30 7.35 -6.32 -1.19
C LYS A 30 7.95 -6.96 -2.45
N ALA A 31 8.98 -6.36 -3.05
CA ALA A 31 9.69 -6.93 -4.18
C ALA A 31 10.35 -8.28 -3.84
N LEU A 32 10.93 -8.43 -2.65
CA LEU A 32 11.46 -9.72 -2.18
C LEU A 32 10.36 -10.78 -2.03
N GLN A 33 9.20 -10.41 -1.47
CA GLN A 33 8.04 -11.30 -1.34
C GLN A 33 7.52 -11.73 -2.72
N GLU A 34 7.47 -10.81 -3.67
CA GLU A 34 6.95 -11.02 -5.03
C GLU A 34 7.90 -11.86 -5.90
N LEU A 35 9.19 -11.51 -5.93
CA LEU A 35 10.18 -12.18 -6.79
C LEU A 35 10.52 -13.58 -6.31
N PHE A 36 10.51 -13.81 -4.99
CA PHE A 36 10.97 -15.07 -4.40
C PHE A 36 9.85 -15.87 -3.72
N GLY A 37 8.62 -15.34 -3.64
CA GLY A 37 7.48 -16.03 -3.05
C GLY A 37 7.62 -16.31 -1.54
N ILE A 38 8.41 -15.49 -0.83
CA ILE A 38 8.76 -15.71 0.58
C ILE A 38 7.88 -14.83 1.46
N ASN A 39 7.31 -15.37 2.55
CA ASN A 39 6.60 -14.55 3.54
C ASN A 39 7.61 -13.89 4.50
N LEU A 40 7.73 -12.57 4.41
CA LEU A 40 8.66 -11.76 5.22
C LEU A 40 7.94 -10.93 6.29
N ASP A 41 6.64 -11.15 6.52
CA ASP A 41 5.85 -10.36 7.46
C ASP A 41 6.17 -10.72 8.92
N THR A 42 6.51 -11.98 9.19
CA THR A 42 6.97 -12.45 10.51
C THR A 42 8.22 -11.71 10.99
N HIS A 43 9.15 -11.41 10.08
CA HIS A 43 10.43 -10.75 10.37
C HIS A 43 10.50 -9.33 9.83
N ARG A 44 9.34 -8.67 9.67
CA ARG A 44 9.24 -7.37 8.99
C ARG A 44 10.19 -6.31 9.56
N LYS A 45 10.35 -6.24 10.89
CA LYS A 45 11.21 -5.25 11.55
C LYS A 45 12.69 -5.50 11.22
N GLU A 46 13.13 -6.73 11.38
CA GLU A 46 14.51 -7.15 11.17
C GLU A 46 14.91 -7.00 9.70
N VAL A 47 14.03 -7.40 8.77
CA VAL A 47 14.24 -7.25 7.32
C VAL A 47 14.28 -5.78 6.91
N ASN A 48 13.39 -4.93 7.44
CA ASN A 48 13.44 -3.50 7.15
C ASN A 48 14.75 -2.86 7.64
N GLN A 49 15.23 -3.25 8.83
CA GLN A 49 16.49 -2.76 9.37
C GLN A 49 17.68 -3.20 8.50
N LEU A 50 17.69 -4.47 8.07
CA LEU A 50 18.70 -4.99 7.14
C LEU A 50 18.70 -4.24 5.80
N ILE A 51 17.52 -3.90 5.28
CA ILE A 51 17.39 -3.13 4.04
C ILE A 51 17.96 -1.72 4.19
N ILE A 52 17.66 -1.03 5.31
CA ILE A 52 18.19 0.32 5.57
C ILE A 52 19.71 0.28 5.67
N GLN A 53 20.25 -0.68 6.43
CA GLN A 53 21.70 -0.86 6.57
C GLN A 53 22.38 -1.11 5.22
N ARG A 54 21.79 -1.95 4.36
CA ARG A 54 22.32 -2.20 3.01
C ARG A 54 22.19 -0.99 2.09
N PHE A 55 21.14 -0.20 2.23
CA PHE A 55 20.98 1.04 1.47
C PHE A 55 22.05 2.07 1.83
N GLU A 56 22.35 2.24 3.12
CA GLU A 56 23.44 3.10 3.59
C GLU A 56 24.82 2.59 3.12
N GLU A 57 25.06 1.28 3.22
CA GLU A 57 26.31 0.68 2.74
C GLU A 57 26.48 0.80 1.22
N SER A 58 25.39 0.68 0.45
CA SER A 58 25.38 0.90 -1.00
C SER A 58 25.70 2.35 -1.37
N LYS A 59 25.25 3.33 -0.56
CA LYS A 59 25.64 4.74 -0.73
C LYS A 59 27.12 4.98 -0.40
N GLN A 60 27.66 4.28 0.60
CA GLN A 60 29.05 4.42 1.04
C GLN A 60 30.05 3.66 0.15
N ARG A 61 29.59 2.71 -0.67
CA ARG A 61 30.41 2.02 -1.67
C ARG A 61 30.21 2.68 -3.04
N PRO A 62 30.94 3.77 -3.37
CA PRO A 62 30.87 4.35 -4.71
C PRO A 62 31.20 3.25 -5.73
N ARG A 63 30.35 3.14 -6.76
CA ARG A 63 30.56 2.21 -7.87
C ARG A 63 31.90 2.56 -8.52
N TYR A 64 32.94 1.77 -8.26
CA TYR A 64 34.17 1.85 -9.02
C TYR A 64 33.92 1.19 -10.37
N LEU A 65 34.20 1.92 -11.46
CA LEU A 65 34.16 1.35 -12.80
C LEU A 65 35.30 0.35 -12.91
N ILE A 66 34.98 -0.93 -12.76
CA ILE A 66 35.91 -2.03 -13.05
C ILE A 66 36.10 -2.07 -14.56
N THR A 67 37.34 -2.16 -15.01
CA THR A 67 37.61 -2.36 -16.45
C THR A 67 37.06 -3.70 -16.90
N LYS A 68 36.65 -3.82 -18.17
CA LYS A 68 36.15 -5.10 -18.74
C LYS A 68 37.12 -6.26 -18.50
N GLU A 69 38.43 -5.98 -18.54
CA GLU A 69 39.51 -6.94 -18.31
C GLU A 69 39.50 -7.46 -16.85
N GLU A 70 39.36 -6.55 -15.90
CA GLU A 70 39.38 -6.88 -14.48
C GLU A 70 38.11 -7.62 -14.03
N LEU A 71 36.96 -7.34 -14.66
CA LEU A 71 35.74 -8.13 -14.48
C LEU A 71 35.93 -9.56 -15.00
N ARG A 72 36.51 -9.71 -16.20
CA ARG A 72 36.78 -11.02 -16.81
C ARG A 72 37.73 -11.87 -15.96
N ARG A 73 38.76 -11.24 -15.36
CA ARG A 73 39.70 -11.90 -14.45
C ARG A 73 39.01 -12.39 -13.17
N LYS A 74 38.08 -11.59 -12.61
CA LYS A 74 37.30 -11.98 -11.42
C LYS A 74 36.36 -13.16 -11.72
N ASP A 75 35.70 -13.14 -12.87
CA ASP A 75 34.83 -14.23 -13.33
C ASP A 75 35.61 -15.52 -13.59
N GLU A 76 36.78 -15.43 -14.23
CA GLU A 76 37.66 -16.59 -14.48
C GLU A 76 38.20 -17.22 -13.18
N ALA A 77 38.57 -16.38 -12.21
CA ALA A 77 38.99 -16.85 -10.89
C ALA A 77 37.86 -17.55 -10.14
N LEU A 78 36.63 -17.00 -10.18
CA LEU A 78 35.46 -17.61 -9.57
C LEU A 78 35.10 -18.94 -10.24
N ALA A 79 35.14 -18.99 -11.58
CA ALA A 79 34.89 -20.21 -12.35
C ALA A 79 35.90 -21.32 -11.98
N SER A 80 37.19 -20.96 -11.84
CA SER A 80 38.24 -21.89 -11.43
C SER A 80 38.03 -22.39 -9.99
N LYS A 81 37.60 -21.53 -9.07
CA LYS A 81 37.25 -21.91 -7.69
C LYS A 81 36.03 -22.84 -7.64
N LEU A 82 35.01 -22.59 -8.46
CA LEU A 82 33.82 -23.45 -8.55
C LEU A 82 34.15 -24.81 -9.19
N GLN A 83 35.02 -24.86 -10.21
CA GLN A 83 35.45 -26.11 -10.83
C GLN A 83 36.29 -26.97 -9.87
N THR A 84 37.19 -26.36 -9.09
CA THR A 84 37.98 -27.07 -8.07
C THR A 84 37.10 -27.57 -6.93
N ALA A 85 36.13 -26.78 -6.47
CA ALA A 85 35.12 -27.21 -5.50
C ALA A 85 34.25 -28.35 -6.04
N ALA A 86 33.81 -28.27 -7.29
CA ALA A 86 33.01 -29.33 -7.94
C ALA A 86 33.81 -30.62 -8.18
N LYS A 87 35.11 -30.54 -8.51
CA LYS A 87 35.99 -31.72 -8.60
C LYS A 87 36.18 -32.38 -7.23
N ARG A 88 36.36 -31.60 -6.15
CA ARG A 88 36.42 -32.11 -4.77
C ARG A 88 35.10 -32.71 -4.30
N ALA A 89 33.96 -32.22 -4.78
CA ALA A 89 32.64 -32.77 -4.48
C ALA A 89 32.30 -34.03 -5.32
N LYS A 90 32.80 -34.12 -6.56
CA LYS A 90 32.61 -35.31 -7.42
C LYS A 90 33.51 -36.48 -7.04
N SER A 91 34.68 -36.24 -6.45
CA SER A 91 35.52 -37.33 -5.91
C SER A 91 34.94 -38.00 -4.65
N SER A 92 33.82 -37.49 -4.10
CA SER A 92 33.15 -38.06 -2.91
C SER A 92 31.70 -38.52 -3.16
N LYS A 93 31.17 -38.46 -4.40
CA LYS A 93 29.79 -38.88 -4.68
C LYS A 93 29.60 -39.50 -6.06
N SER A 94 30.16 -40.70 -6.24
CA SER A 94 29.67 -41.66 -7.23
C SER A 94 28.33 -42.23 -6.74
N SER A 95 27.21 -41.71 -7.26
CA SER A 95 26.02 -42.49 -7.70
C SER A 95 24.72 -41.67 -7.70
N SER A 96 23.96 -41.87 -8.78
CA SER A 96 22.53 -41.57 -8.99
C SER A 96 22.12 -40.18 -9.53
N VAL A 97 21.77 -40.21 -10.81
CA VAL A 97 21.08 -39.21 -11.61
C VAL A 97 19.59 -39.16 -11.23
N LYS A 98 18.98 -37.97 -11.10
CA LYS A 98 17.53 -37.79 -11.31
C LYS A 98 17.14 -36.37 -11.72
N LYS A 99 16.55 -36.26 -12.92
CA LYS A 99 15.78 -35.13 -13.50
C LYS A 99 14.57 -34.77 -12.61
N LYS A 100 14.19 -33.49 -12.61
CA LYS A 100 12.82 -32.91 -12.41
C LYS A 100 12.94 -31.37 -12.46
N LYS A 101 11.97 -30.53 -12.85
CA LYS A 101 10.71 -30.60 -13.62
C LYS A 101 10.34 -29.11 -13.84
N LYS A 102 9.92 -28.74 -15.06
CA LYS A 102 9.44 -27.40 -15.43
C LYS A 102 8.17 -27.07 -14.62
N ARG A 103 8.08 -25.88 -14.00
CA ARG A 103 6.84 -25.33 -13.42
C ARG A 103 6.44 -24.09 -14.20
N SER A 104 5.20 -24.09 -14.69
CA SER A 104 4.49 -22.96 -15.29
C SER A 104 4.06 -21.99 -14.19
N ASN A 105 4.35 -20.70 -14.36
CA ASN A 105 3.76 -19.65 -13.53
C ASN A 105 2.47 -19.17 -14.19
N ASN A 106 1.38 -19.25 -13.44
CA ASN A 106 0.13 -18.56 -13.73
C ASN A 106 0.29 -17.11 -13.29
N ASP A 107 0.12 -16.20 -14.24
CA ASP A 107 0.00 -14.76 -14.03
C ASP A 107 -1.34 -14.44 -13.33
N ALA A 108 -1.25 -13.80 -12.17
CA ALA A 108 -2.33 -13.01 -11.60
C ALA A 108 -1.74 -11.66 -11.16
N ASN A 109 -1.52 -10.82 -12.16
CA ASN A 109 -1.05 -9.45 -12.04
C ASN A 109 -2.07 -8.59 -11.26
N SER A 110 -1.90 -8.49 -9.94
CA SER A 110 -2.68 -7.54 -9.14
C SER A 110 -2.03 -6.16 -9.25
N ASN A 111 -2.52 -5.36 -10.20
CA ASN A 111 -2.10 -3.97 -10.36
C ASN A 111 -2.36 -3.20 -9.04
N PRO A 112 -1.33 -2.69 -8.36
CA PRO A 112 -1.46 -2.04 -7.05
C PRO A 112 -2.34 -0.78 -7.08
N ASN A 113 -2.60 -0.20 -8.27
CA ASN A 113 -3.46 0.96 -8.42
C ASN A 113 -4.96 0.63 -8.34
N ALA A 114 -5.37 -0.63 -8.49
CA ALA A 114 -6.78 -1.02 -8.47
C ALA A 114 -7.50 -0.69 -7.13
N LEU A 115 -6.76 -0.58 -6.02
CA LEU A 115 -7.34 -0.19 -4.74
C LEU A 115 -7.71 1.31 -4.68
N ASN A 116 -6.97 2.17 -5.38
CA ASN A 116 -7.20 3.62 -5.37
C ASN A 116 -8.29 4.07 -6.36
N LEU A 117 -8.62 3.22 -7.34
CA LEU A 117 -9.73 3.46 -8.29
C LEU A 117 -11.06 2.86 -7.83
N ARG A 118 -11.07 2.06 -6.74
CA ARG A 118 -12.31 1.49 -6.22
C ARG A 118 -13.24 2.61 -5.75
N LYS A 119 -14.44 2.66 -6.34
CA LYS A 119 -15.52 3.52 -5.89
C LYS A 119 -15.99 3.04 -4.52
N VAL A 120 -16.03 3.97 -3.56
CA VAL A 120 -16.60 3.73 -2.23
C VAL A 120 -17.92 4.47 -2.12
N MET A 121 -18.82 3.95 -1.32
CA MET A 121 -20.08 4.61 -1.00
C MET A 121 -19.83 5.64 0.09
N ILE A 122 -20.45 6.81 -0.08
CA ILE A 122 -20.31 7.96 0.81
C ILE A 122 -21.57 8.05 1.66
N SER A 123 -21.42 8.16 2.98
CA SER A 123 -22.54 8.37 3.89
C SER A 123 -23.25 9.70 3.61
N GLU A 124 -24.55 9.78 3.90
CA GLU A 124 -25.40 10.97 3.75
C GLU A 124 -24.77 12.31 4.20
N PRO A 125 -24.16 12.46 5.40
CA PRO A 125 -23.58 13.75 5.81
C PRO A 125 -22.43 14.21 4.92
N LEU A 126 -21.57 13.29 4.48
CA LEU A 126 -20.44 13.60 3.59
C LEU A 126 -20.92 13.76 2.13
N SER A 127 -21.98 13.05 1.74
CA SER A 127 -22.64 13.20 0.43
C SER A 127 -23.29 14.58 0.31
N GLY A 128 -23.92 15.10 1.35
CA GLY A 128 -24.50 16.46 1.35
C GLY A 128 -23.45 17.56 1.22
N PHE A 129 -22.24 17.32 1.71
CA PHE A 129 -21.11 18.25 1.56
C PHE A 129 -20.49 18.20 0.16
N LEU A 130 -20.30 17.00 -0.40
CA LEU A 130 -19.63 16.80 -1.69
C LEU A 130 -20.56 16.82 -2.91
N GLY A 131 -21.87 16.63 -2.71
CA GLY A 131 -22.86 16.51 -3.78
C GLY A 131 -22.84 15.16 -4.52
N GLU A 132 -22.07 14.19 -4.04
CA GLU A 132 -21.90 12.89 -4.69
C GLU A 132 -22.12 11.72 -3.72
N THR A 133 -22.68 10.62 -4.23
CA THR A 133 -23.01 9.42 -3.44
C THR A 133 -21.93 8.34 -3.51
N SER A 134 -21.08 8.37 -4.55
CA SER A 134 -20.00 7.39 -4.70
C SER A 134 -18.81 7.93 -5.47
N LEU A 135 -17.66 8.00 -4.80
CA LEU A 135 -16.39 8.43 -5.39
C LEU A 135 -15.24 7.53 -4.95
N PRO A 136 -14.13 7.49 -5.72
CA PRO A 136 -12.87 6.93 -5.23
C PRO A 136 -12.36 7.75 -4.04
N ARG A 137 -11.78 7.06 -3.05
CA ARG A 137 -11.28 7.71 -1.82
C ARG A 137 -10.31 8.87 -2.08
N THR A 138 -9.49 8.77 -3.13
CA THR A 138 -8.54 9.82 -3.53
C THR A 138 -9.25 11.10 -3.99
N GLN A 139 -10.37 10.99 -4.70
CA GLN A 139 -11.14 12.15 -5.15
C GLN A 139 -11.84 12.83 -3.97
N ILE A 140 -12.37 12.05 -3.02
CA ILE A 140 -12.99 12.57 -1.80
C ILE A 140 -11.99 13.41 -1.00
N VAL A 141 -10.80 12.88 -0.77
CA VAL A 141 -9.73 13.61 -0.06
C VAL A 141 -9.34 14.89 -0.81
N LYS A 142 -9.29 14.83 -2.15
CA LYS A 142 -8.97 15.99 -2.99
C LYS A 142 -10.03 17.08 -2.84
N LEU A 143 -11.31 16.75 -2.99
CA LEU A 143 -12.41 17.72 -2.88
C LEU A 143 -12.45 18.41 -1.51
N VAL A 144 -12.24 17.65 -0.43
CA VAL A 144 -12.15 18.23 0.92
C VAL A 144 -10.96 19.19 1.03
N TRP A 145 -9.81 18.84 0.46
CA TRP A 145 -8.64 19.73 0.46
C TRP A 145 -8.80 20.98 -0.39
N ASP A 146 -9.46 20.85 -1.54
CA ASP A 146 -9.76 21.99 -2.41
C ASP A 146 -10.67 22.96 -1.66
N TYR A 147 -11.71 22.47 -0.98
CA TYR A 147 -12.57 23.30 -0.11
C TYR A 147 -11.80 24.01 1.00
N ILE A 148 -10.93 23.29 1.73
CA ILE A 148 -10.11 23.86 2.83
C ILE A 148 -9.25 25.01 2.33
N LYS A 149 -8.68 24.89 1.13
CA LYS A 149 -7.83 25.93 0.53
C LYS A 149 -8.66 27.12 0.04
N ASP A 150 -9.77 26.86 -0.64
CA ASP A 150 -10.65 27.90 -1.17
C ASP A 150 -11.21 28.78 -0.04
N HIS A 151 -11.48 28.20 1.13
CA HIS A 151 -12.01 28.90 2.30
C HIS A 151 -10.92 29.35 3.30
N ASN A 152 -9.63 29.16 2.96
CA ASN A 152 -8.49 29.51 3.82
C ASN A 152 -8.60 28.99 5.27
N LEU A 153 -9.06 27.76 5.44
CA LEU A 153 -9.36 27.15 6.75
C LEU A 153 -8.12 26.59 7.48
N GLN A 154 -6.91 26.86 6.98
CA GLN A 154 -5.68 26.48 7.67
C GLN A 154 -5.38 27.49 8.77
N ASN A 155 -5.00 27.00 9.95
CA ASN A 155 -4.59 27.87 11.04
C ASN A 155 -3.31 28.64 10.63
N PRO A 156 -3.30 29.99 10.70
CA PRO A 156 -2.15 30.80 10.32
C PRO A 156 -0.92 30.57 11.21
N ASP A 157 -1.13 30.19 12.47
CA ASP A 157 -0.06 29.94 13.45
C ASP A 157 0.51 28.51 13.33
N ASP A 158 -0.35 27.52 13.04
CA ASP A 158 0.04 26.13 12.77
C ASP A 158 -0.64 25.58 11.52
N ARG A 159 0.06 25.60 10.39
CA ARG A 159 -0.44 25.10 9.09
C ARG A 159 -0.76 23.60 9.06
N ARG A 160 -0.49 22.86 10.14
CA ARG A 160 -0.88 21.45 10.29
C ARG A 160 -2.31 21.29 10.80
N GLU A 161 -2.86 22.33 11.41
CA GLU A 161 -4.20 22.38 11.95
C GLU A 161 -5.16 23.06 10.97
N ILE A 162 -6.31 22.43 10.77
CA ILE A 162 -7.41 22.89 9.94
C ILE A 162 -8.56 23.23 10.89
N LEU A 163 -9.02 24.48 10.81
CA LEU A 163 -10.14 25.00 11.57
C LEU A 163 -11.42 24.80 10.75
N CYS A 164 -12.25 23.84 11.15
CA CYS A 164 -13.44 23.50 10.39
C CYS A 164 -14.49 24.61 10.52
N ASP A 165 -15.07 25.00 9.38
CA ASP A 165 -16.20 25.91 9.33
C ASP A 165 -17.52 25.20 9.73
N ASP A 166 -18.63 25.94 9.75
CA ASP A 166 -19.92 25.39 10.19
C ASP A 166 -20.45 24.26 9.31
N ARG A 167 -20.03 24.20 8.04
CA ARG A 167 -20.37 23.12 7.10
C ARG A 167 -19.54 21.87 7.35
N MET A 168 -18.27 22.01 7.71
CA MET A 168 -17.35 20.90 7.97
C MET A 168 -17.48 20.36 9.39
N LYS A 169 -17.80 21.19 10.39
CA LYS A 169 -17.98 20.81 11.79
C LYS A 169 -18.81 19.54 12.03
N PRO A 170 -20.00 19.34 11.41
CA PRO A 170 -20.81 18.14 11.66
C PRO A 170 -20.14 16.83 11.21
N ILE A 171 -19.18 16.89 10.28
CA ILE A 171 -18.51 15.71 9.71
C ILE A 171 -17.13 15.52 10.35
N PHE A 172 -16.37 16.61 10.45
CA PHE A 172 -14.95 16.59 10.81
C PHE A 172 -14.66 17.04 12.24
N GLY A 173 -15.67 17.59 12.94
CA GLY A 173 -15.49 18.23 14.24
C GLY A 173 -14.92 19.64 14.12
N GLU A 174 -14.60 20.27 15.25
CA GLU A 174 -14.15 21.67 15.33
C GLU A 174 -12.76 21.92 14.73
N LYS A 175 -11.83 20.98 14.95
CA LYS A 175 -10.47 21.06 14.46
C LYS A 175 -9.95 19.70 14.04
N MET A 176 -9.13 19.69 13.01
CA MET A 176 -8.54 18.46 12.50
C MET A 176 -7.13 18.69 11.95
N THR A 177 -6.37 17.60 11.85
CA THR A 177 -5.09 17.59 11.13
C THR A 177 -5.21 16.67 9.91
N MET A 178 -4.22 16.72 9.02
CA MET A 178 -4.14 15.84 7.86
C MET A 178 -4.24 14.34 8.23
N PHE A 179 -3.71 13.94 9.39
CA PHE A 179 -3.81 12.55 9.87
C PHE A 179 -5.21 12.21 10.37
N THR A 180 -5.85 13.16 11.05
CA THR A 180 -7.23 12.99 11.54
C THR A 180 -8.23 12.91 10.39
N LEU A 181 -7.99 13.64 9.29
CA LEU A 181 -8.84 13.61 8.08
C LEU A 181 -9.06 12.21 7.56
N ASN A 182 -7.98 11.48 7.32
CA ASN A 182 -8.08 10.12 6.80
C ASN A 182 -8.80 9.18 7.78
N LYS A 183 -8.61 9.38 9.09
CA LYS A 183 -9.28 8.58 10.11
C LYS A 183 -10.79 8.83 10.15
N ILE A 184 -11.20 10.09 10.03
CA ILE A 184 -12.61 10.48 10.03
C ILE A 184 -13.29 9.99 8.75
N LEU A 185 -12.68 10.22 7.59
CA LEU A 185 -13.24 9.75 6.30
C LEU A 185 -13.48 8.24 6.30
N SER A 186 -12.59 7.44 6.90
CA SER A 186 -12.82 5.98 6.97
C SER A 186 -14.09 5.57 7.73
N LYS A 187 -14.69 6.43 8.56
CA LYS A 187 -15.98 6.16 9.21
C LYS A 187 -17.18 6.38 8.29
N TYR A 188 -17.02 7.26 7.31
CA TYR A 188 -18.07 7.71 6.38
C TYR A 188 -17.98 7.05 5.00
N LEU A 189 -17.01 6.16 4.82
CA LEU A 189 -16.75 5.46 3.56
C LEU A 189 -16.93 3.96 3.75
N SER A 190 -17.81 3.35 2.96
CA SER A 190 -18.04 1.91 2.91
C SER A 190 -17.67 1.34 1.54
N ASN A 191 -17.13 0.12 1.52
CA ASN A 191 -16.82 -0.54 0.25
C ASN A 191 -18.13 -0.98 -0.41
N SER A 192 -18.30 -0.67 -1.70
CA SER A 192 -19.50 -0.99 -2.47
C SER A 192 -19.86 -2.48 -2.50
N GLU A 193 -18.95 -3.38 -2.11
CA GLU A 193 -19.17 -4.84 -2.09
C GLU A 193 -19.75 -5.39 -0.77
N GLU A 194 -19.87 -4.58 0.29
CA GLU A 194 -20.43 -5.05 1.58
C GLU A 194 -21.94 -4.83 1.72
N ILE A 195 -22.60 -4.18 0.75
CA ILE A 195 -24.06 -3.91 0.80
C ILE A 195 -24.85 -5.10 0.21
N GLY A 196 -24.46 -6.32 0.58
CA GLY A 196 -25.12 -7.57 0.19
C GLY A 196 -25.95 -8.22 1.29
N VAL A 197 -25.82 -7.81 2.57
CA VAL A 197 -26.63 -8.37 3.67
C VAL A 197 -26.75 -7.34 4.81
N LYS A 198 -27.70 -6.42 4.76
CA LYS A 198 -28.54 -6.01 5.93
C LYS A 198 -29.86 -5.42 5.42
N LYS A 199 -30.87 -6.28 5.41
CA LYS A 199 -32.28 -5.94 5.20
C LYS A 199 -32.70 -4.89 6.24
N SER A 200 -33.30 -3.83 5.73
CA SER A 200 -34.02 -2.74 6.41
C SER A 200 -34.93 -3.18 7.56
N PRO A 201 -35.15 -2.31 8.56
CA PRO A 201 -36.48 -2.03 9.06
C PRO A 201 -36.95 -0.68 8.49
N SER A 202 -38.05 -0.77 7.76
CA SER A 202 -38.92 0.27 7.23
C SER A 202 -39.22 1.40 8.23
N SER A 203 -39.02 2.65 7.80
CA SER A 203 -39.80 3.78 8.31
C SER A 203 -41.27 3.61 7.89
N PRO A 204 -42.24 3.75 8.80
CA PRO A 204 -43.62 3.96 8.40
C PRO A 204 -43.84 5.43 8.05
N GLU A 205 -44.33 5.62 6.84
CA GLU A 205 -44.67 6.88 6.20
C GLU A 205 -45.96 7.48 6.78
N ASP A 206 -45.99 8.81 6.70
CA ASP A 206 -47.11 9.74 6.70
C ASP A 206 -48.54 9.18 6.75
N LYS A 207 -49.29 9.63 7.76
CA LYS A 207 -50.72 9.93 7.60
C LYS A 207 -50.96 11.41 7.85
N LEU A 208 -50.91 12.15 6.75
CA LEU A 208 -51.63 13.40 6.54
C LEU A 208 -53.09 13.23 7.02
N ASN A 209 -53.49 13.98 8.05
CA ASN A 209 -54.89 14.16 8.39
C ASN A 209 -55.30 15.57 7.98
N PHE A 210 -56.10 15.68 6.92
CA PHE A 210 -56.77 16.91 6.49
C PHE A 210 -57.84 17.30 7.53
N PRO A 211 -58.08 18.60 7.78
CA PRO A 211 -59.18 19.04 8.62
C PRO A 211 -60.48 19.24 7.82
N GLU A 212 -61.59 19.20 8.58
CA GLU A 212 -62.80 20.01 8.43
C GLU A 212 -64.09 19.40 7.81
N ALA A 213 -65.20 19.82 8.46
CA ALA A 213 -66.63 19.75 8.14
C ALA A 213 -67.37 18.43 8.41
N SER A 214 -68.62 18.38 8.86
CA SER A 214 -69.56 19.23 9.62
C SER A 214 -70.90 18.45 9.59
N GLU A 215 -71.76 18.59 10.60
CA GLU A 215 -73.21 18.26 10.56
C GLU A 215 -73.58 16.78 10.39
N ALA A 216 -74.72 16.24 10.83
CA ALA A 216 -75.80 16.60 11.74
C ALA A 216 -76.71 15.34 11.81
N THR A 217 -77.53 15.22 12.87
CA THR A 217 -78.80 14.44 12.93
C THR A 217 -78.70 12.90 12.75
N GLU A 218 -79.41 12.05 13.50
CA GLU A 218 -80.74 12.13 14.13
C GLU A 218 -80.81 11.13 15.30
#